data_AF-A0A9N9DQC0-F1
#
_entry.id   AF-A0A9N9DQC0-F1
#
_cell.length_a   1.000
_cell.length_b   1.000
_cell.length_c   1.000
_cell.angle_alpha   90.00
_cell.angle_beta   90.00
_cell.angle_gamma   90.00
#
_symmetry.space_group_name_H-M   'P 1'
#
loop_
_entity.id
_entity.type
_entity.pdbx_description
1 polymer ?
#
loop_
_entity_poly.entity_id
_entity_poly.type
_entity_poly.pdbx_seq_one_letter_code
_entity_poly.pdbx_strand_id
1 'polypeptide(L)'
;SAGTGKSFIIHQFKLFLERSKRKYILLAPTGVAAQNVGGKTIHSELKITSSNNTSSGYKTLIFSEKSTQTKLKEIDTIIIEEISMVSSTLFTFLSEIFARLHET
;
A
#
# COMPACT_ATOMS: atom_id res chain seq x y z
N SER A 1 -6.59 13.90 16.30
CA SER A 1 -7.02 15.29 16.05
C SER A 1 -6.32 15.82 14.80
N ALA A 2 -6.99 16.64 13.99
CA ALA A 2 -6.36 17.36 12.89
C ALA A 2 -5.19 18.22 13.44
N GLY A 3 -4.06 18.28 12.73
CA GLY A 3 -2.90 19.08 13.15
C GLY A 3 -1.98 18.46 14.22
N THR A 4 -2.06 17.17 14.50
CA THR A 4 -1.23 16.48 15.51
C THR A 4 0.19 16.10 15.04
N GLY A 5 0.62 16.56 13.86
CA GLY A 5 1.95 16.26 13.33
C GLY A 5 2.11 14.88 12.68
N LYS A 6 1.02 14.15 12.42
CA LYS A 6 1.06 12.85 11.71
C LYS A 6 1.81 12.92 10.38
N SER A 7 1.55 13.93 9.55
CA SER A 7 2.28 14.14 8.28
C SER A 7 3.77 14.42 8.51
N PHE A 8 4.12 15.13 9.59
CA PHE A 8 5.50 15.36 9.97
C PHE A 8 6.19 14.04 10.36
N ILE A 9 5.54 13.18 11.13
CA ILE A 9 6.08 11.85 11.49
C ILE A 9 6.28 10.99 10.24
N ILE A 10 5.30 10.94 9.33
CA ILE A 10 5.42 10.22 8.07
C ILE A 10 6.63 10.75 7.27
N HIS A 11 6.80 12.06 7.19
CA HIS A 11 7.94 12.66 6.52
C HIS A 11 9.28 12.28 7.16
N GLN A 12 9.41 12.37 8.49
CA GLN A 12 10.62 11.96 9.19
C GLN A 12 10.91 10.46 9.00
N PHE A 13 9.86 9.63 8.99
CA PHE A 13 10.01 8.20 8.76
C PHE A 13 10.47 7.89 7.34
N LYS A 14 9.97 8.60 6.32
CA LYS A 14 10.49 8.51 4.95
C LYS A 14 11.99 8.82 4.90
N LEU A 15 12.41 9.92 5.50
CA LEU A 15 13.84 10.30 5.56
C LEU A 15 14.68 9.22 6.25
N PHE A 16 14.16 8.60 7.31
CA PHE A 16 14.82 7.50 7.99
C PHE A 16 14.99 6.26 7.10
N LEU A 17 13.94 5.86 6.38
CA LEU A 17 13.97 4.71 5.46
C LEU A 17 14.95 4.97 4.31
N GLU A 18 14.95 6.18 3.75
CA GLU A 18 15.86 6.59 2.67
C GLU A 18 17.33 6.55 3.12
N ARG A 19 17.64 7.11 4.29
CA ARG A 19 18.98 7.05 4.88
C ARG A 19 19.43 5.61 5.17
N SER A 20 18.49 4.77 5.55
CA SER A 20 18.71 3.35 5.82
C SER A 20 18.71 2.47 4.56
N LYS A 21 18.53 3.07 3.37
CA LYS A 21 18.42 2.39 2.07
C LYS A 21 17.33 1.29 2.06
N ARG A 22 16.26 1.49 2.83
CA ARG A 22 15.09 0.60 2.88
C ARG A 22 14.07 1.05 1.85
N LYS A 23 13.65 0.14 0.97
CA LYS A 23 12.64 0.43 -0.03
C LYS A 23 11.28 0.43 0.62
N TYR A 24 10.47 1.43 0.29
CA TYR A 24 9.16 1.59 0.89
C TYR A 24 8.11 1.99 -0.15
N ILE A 25 6.86 1.68 0.14
CA ILE A 25 5.69 2.24 -0.55
C ILE A 25 4.79 2.94 0.45
N LEU A 26 4.13 4.00 -0.03
CA LEU A 26 3.18 4.76 0.75
C LEU A 26 1.81 4.67 0.07
N LEU A 27 0.87 4.08 0.78
CA LEU A 27 -0.48 3.80 0.34
C LEU A 27 -1.49 4.64 1.12
N ALA A 28 -2.56 5.04 0.45
CA ALA A 28 -3.73 5.64 1.10
C ALA A 28 -5.03 5.17 0.43
N PRO A 29 -6.19 5.26 1.10
CA PRO A 29 -7.47 4.82 0.54
C PRO A 29 -8.03 5.79 -0.52
N THR A 30 -7.71 7.09 -0.44
CA THR A 30 -8.23 8.12 -1.35
C THR A 30 -7.11 8.84 -2.09
N GLY A 31 -7.44 9.45 -3.25
CA GLY A 31 -6.47 10.19 -4.06
C GLY A 31 -5.88 11.41 -3.34
N VAL A 32 -6.72 12.19 -2.64
CA VAL A 32 -6.28 13.37 -1.89
C VAL A 32 -5.35 12.96 -0.74
N ALA A 33 -5.70 11.92 0.01
CA ALA A 33 -4.87 11.37 1.08
C ALA A 33 -3.50 10.91 0.55
N ALA A 34 -3.47 10.15 -0.54
CA ALA A 34 -2.25 9.72 -1.20
C ALA A 34 -1.36 10.89 -1.65
N GLN A 35 -1.97 11.92 -2.26
CA GLN A 35 -1.26 13.10 -2.74
C GLN A 35 -0.59 13.86 -1.58
N ASN A 36 -1.29 14.02 -0.45
CA ASN A 36 -0.80 14.79 0.71
C ASN A 36 0.49 14.23 1.33
N VAL A 37 0.77 12.94 1.11
CA VAL A 37 1.96 12.26 1.64
C VAL A 37 2.95 11.84 0.54
N GLY A 38 2.65 12.18 -0.71
CA GLY A 38 3.45 11.81 -1.88
C GLY A 38 3.47 10.30 -2.12
N GLY A 39 2.35 9.63 -1.86
CA GLY A 39 2.11 8.22 -2.10
C GLY A 39 1.14 7.97 -3.25
N LYS A 40 0.57 6.77 -3.27
CA LYS A 40 -0.46 6.36 -4.24
C LYS A 40 -1.64 5.73 -3.53
N THR A 41 -2.77 5.61 -4.24
CA THR A 41 -3.90 4.88 -3.66
C THR A 41 -3.59 3.39 -3.59
N ILE A 42 -4.10 2.70 -2.56
CA ILE A 42 -4.02 1.24 -2.42
C ILE A 42 -4.43 0.55 -3.73
N HIS A 43 -5.55 0.99 -4.31
CA HIS A 43 -6.08 0.42 -5.55
C HIS A 43 -5.14 0.61 -6.74
N SER A 44 -4.58 1.81 -6.92
CA SER A 44 -3.71 2.10 -8.06
C SER A 44 -2.37 1.37 -7.98
N GLU A 45 -1.73 1.34 -6.81
CA GLU A 45 -0.40 0.75 -6.65
C GLU A 45 -0.45 -0.78 -6.74
N LEU A 46 -1.49 -1.40 -6.20
CA LEU A 46 -1.65 -2.86 -6.18
C LEU A 46 -2.60 -3.38 -7.27
N LYS A 47 -2.97 -2.53 -8.23
CA LYS A 47 -3.84 -2.86 -9.38
C LYS A 47 -5.11 -3.60 -8.96
N ILE A 48 -5.72 -3.13 -7.87
CA ILE A 48 -6.91 -3.74 -7.28
C ILE A 48 -8.15 -3.17 -7.96
N THR A 49 -9.07 -4.04 -8.33
CA THR A 49 -10.39 -3.70 -8.85
C THR A 49 -11.46 -4.51 -8.13
N SER A 50 -12.67 -3.99 -8.04
CA SER A 50 -13.80 -4.75 -7.49
C SER A 50 -14.15 -5.95 -8.37
N SER A 51 -14.57 -7.03 -7.74
CA SER A 51 -14.90 -8.30 -8.39
C SER A 51 -16.01 -9.01 -7.65
N ASN A 52 -17.12 -9.27 -8.34
CA ASN A 52 -18.25 -10.03 -7.77
C ASN A 52 -17.99 -11.54 -7.75
N ASN A 53 -16.92 -12.01 -8.39
CA ASN A 53 -16.59 -13.43 -8.54
C ASN A 53 -15.58 -13.93 -7.48
N THR A 54 -15.32 -13.13 -6.44
CA THR A 54 -14.32 -13.40 -5.40
C THR A 54 -14.94 -13.15 -4.04
N SER A 55 -14.63 -14.00 -3.05
CA SER A 55 -15.15 -13.87 -1.67
C SER A 55 -14.78 -12.54 -1.01
N SER A 56 -13.60 -11.99 -1.33
CA SER A 56 -13.14 -10.68 -0.83
C SER A 56 -13.82 -9.49 -1.52
N GLY A 57 -14.53 -9.70 -2.63
CA GLY A 57 -15.03 -8.60 -3.47
C GLY A 57 -13.93 -7.89 -4.30
N TYR A 58 -12.69 -8.38 -4.28
CA TYR A 58 -11.53 -7.76 -4.92
C TYR A 58 -10.74 -8.72 -5.79
N LYS A 59 -10.12 -8.19 -6.85
CA LYS A 59 -9.09 -8.88 -7.65
C LYS A 59 -7.91 -7.94 -7.88
N THR A 60 -6.70 -8.51 -8.01
CA THR A 60 -5.48 -7.77 -8.36
C THR A 60 -4.87 -8.28 -9.65
N LEU A 61 -4.32 -7.38 -10.47
CA LEU A 61 -3.60 -7.74 -11.70
C LEU A 61 -2.08 -7.84 -11.52
N ILE A 62 -1.53 -7.62 -10.32
CA ILE A 62 -0.07 -7.65 -10.12
C ILE A 62 0.55 -9.00 -10.49
N PHE A 63 -0.18 -10.10 -10.25
CA PHE A 63 0.31 -11.45 -10.53
C PHE A 63 0.39 -11.77 -12.03
N SER A 64 -0.22 -10.95 -12.87
CA SER A 64 -0.09 -11.03 -14.33
C SER A 64 1.16 -10.30 -14.86
N GLU A 65 1.86 -9.54 -14.00
CA GLU A 65 2.97 -8.68 -14.42
C GLU A 65 4.23 -8.94 -13.59
N LYS A 66 5.21 -9.64 -14.20
CA LYS A 66 6.47 -9.97 -13.53
C LYS A 66 7.24 -8.76 -13.03
N SER A 67 7.29 -7.67 -13.81
CA SER A 67 8.00 -6.45 -13.43
C SER A 67 7.40 -5.77 -12.19
N THR A 68 6.06 -5.79 -12.07
CA THR A 68 5.36 -5.29 -10.89
C THR A 68 5.64 -6.17 -9.68
N GLN A 69 5.63 -7.49 -9.84
CA GLN A 69 5.99 -8.43 -8.77
C GLN A 69 7.42 -8.22 -8.29
N THR A 70 8.40 -8.11 -9.19
CA THR A 70 9.81 -7.85 -8.83
C THR A 70 9.93 -6.58 -8.01
N LYS A 71 9.31 -5.48 -8.46
CA LYS A 71 9.34 -4.21 -7.71
C LYS A 71 8.72 -4.34 -6.32
N LEU A 72 7.57 -5.02 -6.20
CA LEU A 72 6.88 -5.19 -4.92
C LEU A 72 7.62 -6.13 -3.96
N LYS A 73 8.27 -7.19 -4.47
CA LYS A 73 9.10 -8.09 -3.67
C LYS A 73 10.34 -7.41 -3.07
N GLU A 74 10.81 -6.32 -3.67
CA GLU A 74 11.94 -5.54 -3.17
C GLU A 74 11.55 -4.55 -2.06
N ILE A 75 10.27 -4.37 -1.77
CA ILE A 75 9.80 -3.42 -0.75
C ILE A 75 9.98 -4.00 0.65
N ASP A 76 10.69 -3.28 1.51
CA ASP A 76 10.90 -3.63 2.92
C ASP A 76 9.78 -3.11 3.82
N THR A 77 9.09 -2.03 3.43
CA THR A 77 8.16 -1.31 4.32
C THR A 77 6.94 -0.77 3.57
N ILE A 78 5.76 -1.02 4.12
CA ILE A 78 4.49 -0.49 3.62
C ILE A 78 3.95 0.49 4.66
N ILE A 79 3.72 1.72 4.24
CA ILE A 79 3.10 2.76 5.08
C ILE A 79 1.68 2.97 4.57
N ILE A 80 0.69 2.82 5.45
CA ILE A 80 -0.72 3.06 5.11
C ILE A 80 -1.23 4.30 5.86
N GLU A 81 -1.55 5.33 5.09
CA GLU A 81 -2.15 6.58 5.53
C GLU A 81 -3.69 6.44 5.53
N GLU A 82 -4.38 7.19 6.41
CA GLU A 82 -5.81 7.01 6.73
C GLU A 82 -6.30 5.56 6.84
N ILE A 83 -5.61 4.73 7.65
CA ILE A 83 -5.98 3.32 7.87
C ILE A 83 -7.43 3.14 8.37
N SER A 84 -8.00 4.13 9.06
CA SER A 84 -9.38 4.11 9.53
C SER A 84 -10.42 4.05 8.39
N MET A 85 -10.05 4.47 7.18
CA MET A 85 -10.91 4.39 5.99
C MET A 85 -10.69 3.10 5.18
N VAL A 86 -9.80 2.21 5.62
CA VAL A 86 -9.53 0.92 4.99
C VAL A 86 -10.42 -0.13 5.65
N SER A 87 -11.27 -0.79 4.88
CA SER A 87 -12.11 -1.88 5.40
C SER A 87 -11.26 -3.07 5.81
N SER A 88 -11.75 -3.86 6.78
CA SER A 88 -11.09 -5.10 7.19
C SER A 88 -10.93 -6.07 6.02
N THR A 89 -11.93 -6.18 5.14
CA THR A 89 -11.86 -7.02 3.95
C THR A 89 -10.75 -6.58 3.00
N LEU A 90 -10.60 -5.28 2.74
CA LEU A 90 -9.49 -4.78 1.92
C LEU A 90 -8.15 -5.04 2.61
N PHE A 91 -8.05 -4.79 3.92
CA PHE A 91 -6.82 -5.03 4.67
C PHE A 91 -6.37 -6.51 4.65
N THR A 92 -7.31 -7.44 4.83
CA THR A 92 -7.05 -8.87 4.68
C THR A 92 -6.58 -9.21 3.27
N PHE A 93 -7.23 -8.65 2.24
CA PHE A 93 -6.82 -8.86 0.85
C PHE A 93 -5.40 -8.32 0.56
N LEU A 94 -5.00 -7.22 1.19
CA LEU A 94 -3.61 -6.74 1.13
C LEU A 94 -2.64 -7.75 1.75
N SER A 95 -2.98 -8.29 2.92
CA SER A 95 -2.16 -9.32 3.58
C SER A 95 -1.99 -10.55 2.68
N GLU A 96 -3.06 -11.03 2.04
CA GLU A 96 -3.03 -12.16 1.10
C GLU A 96 -2.13 -11.88 -0.11
N ILE A 97 -2.20 -10.66 -0.66
CA ILE A 97 -1.35 -10.23 -1.78
C ILE A 97 0.12 -10.35 -1.42
N PHE A 98 0.55 -9.79 -0.27
CA PHE A 98 1.95 -9.78 0.12
C PHE A 98 2.43 -11.16 0.58
N ALA A 99 1.59 -11.94 1.27
CA ALA A 99 1.92 -13.33 1.58
C ALA A 99 2.23 -14.13 0.29
N ARG A 100 1.33 -14.06 -0.69
CA ARG A 100 1.52 -14.75 -1.98
C ARG A 100 2.73 -14.25 -2.78
N LEU A 101 3.07 -12.96 -2.68
CA LEU A 101 4.28 -12.41 -3.31
C LEU A 101 5.57 -13.04 -2.74
N HIS A 102 5.60 -13.40 -1.45
CA HIS A 102 6.80 -13.90 -0.77
C HIS A 102 6.82 -15.43 -0.55
N GLU A 103 5.73 -16.14 -0.83
CA GLU A 103 5.66 -17.61 -0.82
C GLU A 103 6.33 -18.28 -2.05
N THR A 104 7.03 -17.52 -2.91
CA THR A 104 7.66 -18.00 -4.16
C THR A 104 9.12 -17.62 -4.29
#